data_AF-A0A3A4RDA6-F1
#
_entry.id   AF-A0A3A4RDA6-F1
#
_cell.length_a   1.000
_cell.length_b   1.000
_cell.length_c   1.000
_cell.angle_alpha   90.00
_cell.angle_beta   90.00
_cell.angle_gamma   90.00
#
_symmetry.space_group_name_H-M   'P 1'
#
loop_
_entity.id
_entity.type
_entity.pdbx_description
1 polymer ?
#
loop_
_entity_poly.entity_id
_entity_poly.type
_entity_poly.pdbx_seq_one_letter_code
_entity_poly.pdbx_strand_id
1 'polypeptide(L)'
;MTFIIFICSLVIALNKSYLGMITVPVLSAVIALNLQGMAAGYATGSLFRFDIRRRRTLSIEIGMQNAGLGTVLALKHFSEQSAIPTAAFVFICIITASAMSEIWRRSSLNNAI
;
A
#
# COMPACT_ATOMS: atom_id res chain seq x y z
N MET A 1 -8.73 -9.45 -6.57
CA MET A 1 -8.55 -9.25 -5.12
C MET A 1 -8.25 -10.56 -4.39
N THR A 2 -9.13 -11.58 -4.48
CA THR A 2 -8.92 -12.91 -3.88
C THR A 2 -7.60 -13.59 -4.26
N PHE A 3 -7.18 -13.49 -5.52
CA PHE A 3 -5.90 -14.05 -5.99
C PHE A 3 -4.66 -13.39 -5.35
N ILE A 4 -4.67 -12.07 -5.15
CA ILE A 4 -3.57 -11.34 -4.50
C ILE A 4 -3.52 -11.66 -3.02
N ILE A 5 -4.68 -11.71 -2.35
CA ILE A 5 -4.78 -12.11 -0.94
C ILE A 5 -4.29 -13.55 -0.78
N PHE A 6 -4.59 -14.46 -1.71
CA PHE A 6 -4.13 -15.84 -1.68
C PHE A 6 -2.60 -15.95 -1.82
N ILE A 7 -2.00 -15.24 -2.79
CA ILE A 7 -0.53 -15.14 -2.94
C ILE A 7 0.10 -14.56 -1.67
N CYS A 8 -0.48 -13.50 -1.09
CA CYS A 8 0.06 -12.86 0.10
C CYS A 8 -0.05 -13.73 1.36
N SER A 9 -1.18 -14.40 1.56
CA SER A 9 -1.37 -15.37 2.63
C SER A 9 -0.45 -16.58 2.48
N LEU A 10 -0.21 -17.05 1.25
CA LEU A 10 0.76 -18.11 0.95
C LEU A 10 2.18 -17.66 1.29
N VAL A 11 2.59 -16.45 0.88
CA VAL A 11 3.89 -15.88 1.23
C VAL A 11 4.05 -15.75 2.75
N ILE A 12 3.04 -15.26 3.46
CA ILE A 12 3.04 -15.18 4.93
C ILE A 12 3.09 -16.56 5.59
N ALA A 13 2.34 -17.53 5.09
CA ALA A 13 2.29 -18.88 5.64
C ALA A 13 3.59 -19.66 5.42
N LEU A 14 4.20 -19.52 4.23
CA LEU A 14 5.50 -20.10 3.92
C LEU A 14 6.64 -19.42 4.70
N ASN A 15 6.46 -18.15 5.08
CA ASN A 15 7.43 -17.37 5.82
C ASN A 15 7.01 -17.14 7.29
N LYS A 16 6.28 -18.08 7.90
CA LYS A 16 5.72 -17.96 9.26
C LYS A 16 6.80 -17.70 10.32
N SER A 17 8.01 -18.22 10.12
CA SER A 17 9.22 -17.94 10.93
C SER A 17 9.74 -16.51 10.75
N TYR A 18 9.55 -15.89 9.59
CA TYR A 18 9.97 -14.53 9.28
C TYR A 18 8.95 -13.46 9.69
N LEU A 19 7.70 -13.81 9.98
CA LEU A 19 6.74 -12.89 10.62
C LEU A 19 7.25 -12.42 11.98
N GLY A 20 7.90 -13.32 12.74
CA GLY A 20 8.60 -12.96 13.98
C GLY A 20 9.85 -12.11 13.76
N MET A 21 10.36 -12.03 12.52
CA MET A 21 11.49 -11.20 12.11
C MET A 21 11.07 -9.88 11.42
N ILE A 22 9.76 -9.58 11.29
CA ILE A 22 9.34 -8.24 10.88
C ILE A 22 9.73 -7.29 12.02
N THR A 23 10.90 -6.69 11.85
CA THR A 23 11.43 -5.72 12.79
C THR A 23 10.59 -4.46 12.71
N VAL A 24 10.28 -3.87 13.86
CA VAL A 24 9.58 -2.58 13.99
C VAL A 24 10.04 -1.53 12.96
N PRO A 25 11.35 -1.34 12.70
CA PRO A 25 11.82 -0.42 11.66
C PRO A 25 11.29 -0.75 10.26
N VAL A 26 11.24 -2.03 9.85
CA VAL A 26 10.71 -2.42 8.54
C VAL A 26 9.24 -2.03 8.43
N LEU A 27 8.42 -2.43 9.41
CA LEU A 27 6.99 -2.11 9.41
C LEU A 27 6.75 -0.59 9.36
N SER A 28 7.50 0.17 10.16
CA SER A 28 7.41 1.63 10.16
C SER A 28 7.78 2.25 8.81
N ALA A 29 8.82 1.74 8.15
CA ALA A 29 9.26 2.20 6.84
C ALA A 29 8.21 1.90 5.76
N VAL A 30 7.60 0.71 5.80
CA VAL A 30 6.55 0.29 4.84
C VAL A 30 5.33 1.21 4.95
N ILE A 31 4.88 1.50 6.17
CA ILE A 31 3.75 2.41 6.44
C ILE A 31 4.11 3.84 6.01
N ALA A 32 5.29 4.32 6.42
CA ALA A 32 5.74 5.66 6.06
C ALA A 32 5.83 5.85 4.55
N LEU A 33 6.37 4.88 3.82
CA LEU A 33 6.48 4.91 2.36
C LEU A 33 5.10 4.98 1.68
N ASN A 34 4.15 4.18 2.15
CA ASN A 34 2.79 4.20 1.60
C ASN A 34 2.09 5.54 1.85
N LEU A 35 2.14 6.06 3.08
CA LEU A 35 1.53 7.35 3.41
C LEU A 35 2.19 8.51 2.67
N GLN A 36 3.52 8.49 2.53
CA GLN A 36 4.24 9.48 1.72
C GLN A 36 3.86 9.40 0.25
N GLY A 37 3.71 8.20 -0.32
CA GLY A 37 3.20 8.02 -1.68
C GLY A 37 1.79 8.60 -1.87
N MET A 38 0.88 8.33 -0.93
CA MET A 38 -0.47 8.88 -0.97
C MET A 38 -0.48 10.41 -0.84
N ALA A 39 0.31 10.97 0.08
CA ALA A 39 0.44 12.41 0.26
C ALA A 39 1.06 13.07 -0.98
N ALA A 40 2.13 12.50 -1.54
CA ALA A 40 2.77 12.99 -2.75
C ALA A 40 1.81 12.97 -3.95
N GLY A 41 1.00 11.92 -4.11
CA GLY A 41 0.01 11.86 -5.17
C GLY A 41 -1.10 12.91 -5.00
N TYR A 42 -1.58 13.12 -3.78
CA TYR A 42 -2.55 14.19 -3.52
C TYR A 42 -1.95 15.59 -3.77
N ALA A 43 -0.73 15.82 -3.28
CA ALA A 43 0.00 17.09 -3.45
C ALA A 43 0.29 17.38 -4.92
N THR A 44 0.69 16.38 -5.70
CA THR A 44 0.93 16.50 -7.13
C THR A 44 -0.37 16.88 -7.85
N GLY A 45 -1.47 16.19 -7.57
CA GLY A 45 -2.78 16.56 -8.13
C GLY A 45 -3.23 17.97 -7.71
N SER A 46 -2.82 18.43 -6.52
CA SER A 46 -3.06 19.81 -6.07
C SER A 46 -2.21 20.82 -6.84
N LEU A 47 -0.94 20.51 -7.10
CA LEU A 47 -0.02 21.35 -7.87
C LEU A 47 -0.54 21.58 -9.30
N PHE A 48 -1.09 20.54 -9.93
CA PHE A 48 -1.71 20.62 -11.25
C PHE A 48 -3.17 21.10 -11.23
N ARG A 49 -3.69 21.56 -10.08
CA ARG A 49 -5.04 22.11 -9.92
C ARG A 49 -6.17 21.17 -10.36
N PHE A 50 -5.99 19.86 -10.21
CA PHE A 50 -7.05 18.90 -10.51
C PHE A 50 -8.24 19.02 -9.56
N ASP A 51 -9.40 18.51 -9.95
CA ASP A 51 -10.56 18.40 -9.07
C ASP A 51 -10.31 17.38 -7.94
N ILE A 52 -11.13 17.45 -6.90
CA ILE A 52 -10.97 16.60 -5.71
C ILE A 52 -11.06 15.11 -6.03
N ARG A 53 -11.85 14.68 -7.03
CA ARG A 53 -11.94 13.26 -7.40
C ARG A 53 -10.63 12.81 -8.02
N ARG A 54 -10.10 13.57 -8.98
CA ARG A 54 -8.80 13.26 -9.60
C ARG A 54 -7.65 13.27 -8.60
N ARG A 55 -7.60 14.20 -7.65
CA ARG A 55 -6.56 14.21 -6.59
C ARG A 55 -6.62 12.95 -5.71
N ARG A 56 -7.83 12.52 -5.33
CA ARG A 56 -8.05 11.30 -4.55
C ARG A 56 -7.64 10.05 -5.33
N THR A 57 -7.98 9.98 -6.62
CA THR A 57 -7.52 8.91 -7.51
C THR A 57 -5.99 8.88 -7.60
N LEU A 58 -5.34 10.02 -7.86
CA LEU A 58 -3.89 10.09 -7.97
C LEU A 58 -3.17 9.67 -6.68
N SER A 59 -3.71 10.07 -5.53
CA SER A 59 -3.23 9.66 -4.21
C SER A 59 -3.28 8.15 -4.01
N ILE A 60 -4.38 7.50 -4.40
CA ILE A 60 -4.54 6.05 -4.30
C ILE A 60 -3.63 5.33 -5.30
N GLU A 61 -3.56 5.76 -6.55
CA GLU A 61 -2.73 5.13 -7.59
C GLU A 61 -1.23 5.19 -7.24
N ILE A 62 -0.76 6.30 -6.68
CA ILE A 62 0.65 6.44 -6.27
C ILE A 62 0.93 5.67 -4.97
N GLY A 63 -0.03 5.61 -4.05
CA GLY A 63 0.10 4.84 -2.81
C GLY A 63 0.00 3.32 -3.00
N MET A 64 -0.86 2.86 -3.91
CA MET A 64 -1.04 1.45 -4.26
C MET A 64 -0.05 1.02 -5.34
N GLN A 65 1.19 0.76 -4.91
CA GLN A 65 2.17 0.15 -5.79
C GLN A 65 1.89 -1.33 -6.00
N ASN A 66 2.34 -1.88 -7.15
CA ASN A 66 2.28 -3.31 -7.41
C ASN A 66 3.36 -4.06 -6.61
N ALA A 67 3.08 -4.25 -5.32
CA ALA A 67 3.97 -4.96 -4.42
C ALA A 67 4.08 -6.46 -4.74
N GLY A 68 3.14 -7.05 -5.50
CA GLY A 68 3.25 -8.42 -6.00
C GLY A 68 4.44 -8.61 -6.96
N LEU A 69 4.60 -7.72 -7.93
CA LEU A 69 5.76 -7.70 -8.82
C LEU A 69 7.06 -7.47 -8.04
N GLY A 70 7.03 -6.58 -7.05
CA GLY A 70 8.19 -6.31 -6.21
C GLY A 70 8.65 -7.53 -5.40
N THR A 71 7.72 -8.32 -4.86
CA THR A 71 8.03 -9.59 -4.17
C THR A 71 8.68 -10.60 -5.12
N VAL A 72 8.16 -10.75 -6.35
CA VAL A 72 8.73 -11.68 -7.33
C VAL A 72 10.14 -11.25 -7.75
N LEU A 73 10.37 -9.95 -7.99
CA LEU A 73 11.68 -9.42 -8.34
C LEU A 73 12.68 -9.57 -7.18
N ALA A 74 12.25 -9.34 -5.94
CA ALA A 74 13.05 -9.54 -4.74
C ALA A 74 13.50 -11.01 -4.61
N LEU A 75 12.58 -11.96 -4.77
CA LEU A 75 12.90 -13.39 -4.72
C LEU A 75 13.81 -13.84 -5.88
N LYS A 76 13.67 -13.24 -7.07
CA LYS A 76 14.43 -13.64 -8.25
C LYS A 76 15.85 -13.09 -8.29
N HIS A 77 16.06 -11.87 -7.80
CA HIS A 77 17.32 -11.14 -7.96
C HIS A 77 18.06 -10.88 -6.65
N PHE A 78 17.41 -11.06 -5.52
CA PHE A 78 17.96 -10.81 -4.19
C PHE A 78 17.73 -12.03 -3.28
N SER A 79 17.64 -11.82 -1.97
CA SER A 79 17.42 -12.88 -0.98
C SER A 79 15.94 -12.98 -0.57
N GLU A 80 15.54 -14.12 -0.01
CA GLU A 80 14.20 -14.32 0.55
C GLU A 80 13.84 -13.24 1.59
N GLN A 81 14.82 -12.78 2.36
CA GLN A 81 14.63 -11.73 3.37
C GLN A 81 14.23 -10.38 2.75
N SER A 82 14.69 -10.08 1.53
CA SER A 82 14.33 -8.83 0.84
C SER A 82 12.89 -8.80 0.33
N ALA A 83 12.23 -9.96 0.25
CA ALA A 83 10.83 -10.07 -0.15
C ALA A 83 9.86 -9.75 1.00
N ILE A 84 10.33 -9.82 2.25
CA ILE A 84 9.54 -9.54 3.47
C ILE A 84 8.90 -8.14 3.45
N PRO A 85 9.64 -7.02 3.26
CA PRO A 85 9.05 -5.69 3.25
C PRO A 85 8.00 -5.53 2.14
N THR A 86 8.24 -6.11 0.97
CA THR A 86 7.36 -6.01 -0.19
C THR A 86 6.08 -6.82 0.02
N ALA A 87 6.18 -8.00 0.62
CA ALA A 87 5.03 -8.80 1.03
C ALA A 87 4.19 -8.07 2.10
N ALA A 88 4.83 -7.46 3.10
CA ALA A 88 4.14 -6.65 4.10
C ALA A 88 3.46 -5.42 3.48
N PHE A 89 4.09 -4.78 2.49
CA PHE A 89 3.54 -3.60 1.80
C PHE A 89 2.19 -3.87 1.14
N VAL A 90 1.95 -5.08 0.61
CA VAL A 90 0.66 -5.45 0.01
C VAL A 90 -0.50 -5.27 1.01
N PHE A 91 -0.32 -5.70 2.25
CA PHE A 91 -1.37 -5.56 3.27
C PHE A 91 -1.56 -4.10 3.67
N ILE A 92 -0.45 -3.39 3.89
CA ILE A 92 -0.47 -2.00 4.30
C ILE A 92 -1.20 -1.15 3.25
N CYS A 93 -0.85 -1.26 1.96
CA CYS A 93 -1.45 -0.42 0.93
C CYS A 93 -2.93 -0.72 0.69
N ILE A 94 -3.37 -1.98 0.86
CA ILE A 94 -4.80 -2.34 0.78
C ILE A 94 -5.58 -1.74 1.96
N ILE A 95 -5.06 -1.87 3.18
CA ILE A 95 -5.71 -1.35 4.38
C ILE A 95 -5.80 0.18 4.32
N THR A 96 -4.70 0.87 4.00
CA THR A 96 -4.67 2.33 3.93
C THR A 96 -5.54 2.87 2.81
N ALA A 97 -5.52 2.26 1.62
CA ALA A 97 -6.38 2.68 0.51
C ALA A 97 -7.87 2.47 0.82
N SER A 98 -8.22 1.36 1.47
CA SER A 98 -9.61 1.07 1.88
C SER A 98 -10.10 2.06 2.94
N ALA A 99 -9.28 2.32 3.96
CA ALA A 99 -9.58 3.28 5.01
C ALA A 99 -9.74 4.70 4.45
N MET A 100 -8.82 5.14 3.59
CA MET A 100 -8.87 6.46 2.97
C MET A 100 -10.08 6.63 2.05
N SER A 101 -10.39 5.59 1.26
CA SER A 101 -11.58 5.59 0.40
C SER A 101 -12.86 5.74 1.22
N GLU A 102 -12.96 5.06 2.36
CA GLU A 102 -14.12 5.17 3.26
C GLU A 102 -14.21 6.55 3.93
N ILE A 103 -13.10 7.12 4.40
CA ILE A 103 -13.05 8.47 4.98
C ILE A 103 -13.53 9.50 3.95
N TRP A 104 -13.06 9.40 2.71
CA TRP A 104 -13.45 10.30 1.63
C TRP A 104 -14.90 10.11 1.18
N ARG A 105 -15.42 8.88 1.24
CA ARG A 105 -16.83 8.58 0.98
C ARG A 105 -17.73 9.25 2.02
N ARG A 106 -17.40 9.12 3.31
CA ARG A 106 -18.13 9.77 4.41
C ARG A 106 -18.08 11.29 4.32
N SER A 107 -16.92 11.85 4.03
CA SER A 107 -16.77 13.31 3.82
C SER A 107 -17.58 13.80 2.62
N SER A 108 -17.65 13.03 1.52
CA SER A 108 -18.47 13.40 0.36
C SER A 108 -19.97 13.37 0.66
N LEU A 109 -20.43 12.45 1.52
CA LEU A 109 -21.83 12.36 1.96
C LEU A 109 -22.20 13.53 2.88
N ASN A 110 -21.36 13.87 3.85
CA ASN A 110 -21.62 14.99 4.76
C ASN A 110 -21.65 16.37 4.06
N ASN A 111 -20.97 16.53 2.93
CA ASN A 111 -21.02 17.77 2.14
C ASN A 111 -22.24 17.83 1.19
N ALA A 112 -23.03 16.77 1.10
CA ALA A 112 -24.22 16.68 0.24
C ALA A 112 -25.55 16.80 1.01
N ILE A 113 -25.49 16.92 2.35
CA ILE A 113 -26.60 17.16 3.28
C ILE A 113 -26.49 18.60 3.76
#